data_AF-A0A835I0B8-F1
#
_entry.id   AF-A0A835I0B8-F1
#
_cell.length_a   1.000
_cell.length_b   1.000
_cell.length_c   1.000
_cell.angle_alpha   90.00
_cell.angle_beta   90.00
_cell.angle_gamma   90.00
#
_symmetry.space_group_name_H-M   'P 1'
#
loop_
_entity.id
_entity.type
_entity.pdbx_description
1 polymer ?
#
loop_
_entity_poly.entity_id
_entity_poly.type
_entity_poly.pdbx_seq_one_letter_code
_entity_poly.pdbx_strand_id
1 'polypeptide(L)'
;MNLSVLSCRYYINLQKIYQAKAEADFLAIEQRVRNILKRIGREPYSIPKTTIKSFCRNARKLIVCRYRPIEEELNSPVLSELQKYLTDKDYRFPGLHVGEMDEDISRLKTIAVGLLGDLGCNGSALTEDLINEMCRFGVAELHAVAAFIGGVASQEVIKLITKQFVPMYGTFIFNGIDHKSQLLAL
;
A
#
# COMPACT_ATOMS: atom_id res chain seq x y z
N MET A 1 16.21 54.97 -7.38
CA MET A 1 15.24 54.08 -6.66
C MET A 1 15.58 52.64 -7.03
N ASN A 2 15.99 51.83 -6.05
CA ASN A 2 16.54 50.49 -6.31
C ASN A 2 15.47 49.52 -6.82
N LEU A 3 15.72 48.91 -7.98
CA LEU A 3 14.87 47.88 -8.63
C LEU A 3 14.48 46.73 -7.67
N SER A 4 15.36 46.39 -6.72
CA SER A 4 15.14 45.32 -5.73
C SER A 4 13.97 45.61 -4.77
N VAL A 5 13.74 46.87 -4.39
CA VAL A 5 12.64 47.27 -3.49
C VAL A 5 11.30 47.24 -4.22
N LEU A 6 11.27 47.57 -5.52
CA LEU A 6 10.08 47.46 -6.37
C LEU A 6 9.64 46.00 -6.55
N SER A 7 10.60 45.09 -6.77
CA SER A 7 10.34 43.64 -6.86
C SER A 7 9.75 43.08 -5.55
N CYS A 8 10.28 43.50 -4.40
CA CYS A 8 9.77 43.07 -3.09
C CYS A 8 8.32 43.53 -2.85
N ARG A 9 8.01 44.79 -3.20
CA ARG A 9 6.64 45.32 -3.07
C ARG A 9 5.65 44.61 -3.98
N TYR A 10 6.05 44.31 -5.23
CA TYR A 10 5.20 43.57 -6.16
C TYR A 10 4.90 42.15 -5.65
N TYR A 11 5.93 41.45 -5.15
CA TYR A 11 5.78 40.13 -4.55
C TYR A 11 4.82 40.13 -3.35
N ILE A 12 4.98 41.08 -2.42
CA ILE A 12 4.09 41.20 -1.24
C ILE A 12 2.66 41.49 -1.65
N ASN A 13 2.45 42.36 -2.65
CA ASN A 13 1.10 42.67 -3.14
C ASN A 13 0.44 41.45 -3.78
N LEU A 14 1.18 40.71 -4.61
CA LEU A 14 0.68 39.46 -5.20
C LEU A 14 0.34 38.43 -4.12
N GLN A 15 1.21 38.25 -3.12
CA GLN A 15 0.97 37.37 -1.98
C GLN A 15 -0.33 37.73 -1.25
N LYS A 16 -0.58 39.02 -0.99
CA LYS A 16 -1.81 39.50 -0.35
C LYS A 16 -3.06 39.17 -1.17
N ILE A 17 -3.01 39.30 -2.50
CA ILE A 17 -4.13 38.94 -3.40
C ILE A 17 -4.47 37.46 -3.25
N TYR A 18 -3.47 36.56 -3.30
CA TYR A 18 -3.70 35.13 -3.13
C TYR A 18 -4.20 34.77 -1.72
N GLN A 19 -3.68 35.42 -0.68
CA GLN A 19 -4.14 35.21 0.69
C GLN A 19 -5.61 35.64 0.86
N ALA A 20 -5.98 36.81 0.35
CA ALA A 20 -7.36 37.29 0.39
C ALA A 20 -8.32 36.35 -0.34
N LYS A 21 -7.93 35.86 -1.52
CA LYS A 21 -8.72 34.88 -2.28
C LYS A 21 -8.84 33.55 -1.54
N ALA A 22 -7.75 33.03 -0.98
CA ALA A 22 -7.76 31.78 -0.22
C ALA A 22 -8.67 31.86 1.03
N GLU A 23 -8.71 33.01 1.70
CA GLU A 23 -9.60 33.22 2.84
C GLU A 23 -11.08 33.31 2.40
N ALA A 24 -11.38 34.01 1.30
CA ALA A 24 -12.73 34.05 0.73
C ALA A 24 -13.24 32.65 0.33
N ASP A 25 -12.37 31.84 -0.29
CA ASP A 25 -12.70 30.46 -0.69
C ASP A 25 -12.91 29.56 0.54
N PHE A 26 -12.08 29.72 1.58
CA PHE A 26 -12.25 29.02 2.84
C PHE A 26 -13.63 29.29 3.47
N LEU A 27 -14.06 30.55 3.55
CA LEU A 27 -15.37 30.93 4.11
C LEU A 27 -16.53 30.34 3.29
N ALA A 28 -16.40 30.31 1.96
CA ALA A 28 -17.41 29.70 1.09
C ALA A 28 -17.53 28.17 1.32
N ILE A 29 -16.40 27.47 1.47
CA ILE A 29 -16.38 26.04 1.79
C ILE A 29 -16.92 25.79 3.20
N GLU A 30 -16.54 26.61 4.18
CA GLU A 30 -17.05 26.49 5.55
C GLU A 30 -18.59 26.55 5.60
N GLN A 31 -19.18 27.54 4.92
CA GLN A 31 -20.63 27.66 4.87
C GLN A 31 -21.28 26.43 4.20
N ARG A 32 -20.68 25.90 3.14
CA ARG A 32 -21.15 24.68 2.47
C ARG A 32 -21.10 23.46 3.39
N VAL A 33 -20.00 23.28 4.12
CA VAL A 33 -19.84 22.19 5.10
C VAL A 33 -20.94 22.27 6.16
N ARG A 34 -21.18 23.46 6.73
CA ARG A 34 -22.24 23.69 7.73
C ARG A 34 -23.64 23.35 7.19
N ASN A 35 -23.94 23.77 5.96
CA ASN A 35 -25.22 23.48 5.32
C ASN A 35 -25.41 21.97 5.10
N ILE A 36 -24.35 21.26 4.68
CA ILE A 36 -24.38 19.80 4.52
C ILE A 36 -24.59 19.10 5.86
N LEU A 37 -23.86 19.50 6.91
CA LEU A 37 -24.00 18.95 8.27
C LEU A 37 -25.44 19.10 8.79
N LYS A 38 -26.03 20.29 8.64
CA LYS A 38 -27.42 20.53 9.01
C LYS A 38 -28.39 19.63 8.23
N ARG A 39 -28.18 19.46 6.93
CA ARG A 39 -29.03 18.61 6.07
C ARG A 39 -28.99 17.12 6.47
N ILE A 40 -27.84 16.63 6.93
CA ILE A 40 -27.67 15.23 7.37
C ILE A 40 -27.96 15.04 8.87
N GLY A 41 -28.45 16.07 9.58
CA GLY A 41 -28.78 16.00 11.00
C GLY A 41 -27.56 15.93 11.94
N ARG A 42 -26.39 16.42 11.50
CA ARG A 42 -25.17 16.51 12.33
C ARG A 42 -24.94 17.92 12.85
N GLU A 43 -24.30 17.99 14.01
CA GLU A 43 -23.91 19.26 14.65
C GLU A 43 -23.09 20.15 13.68
N PRO A 44 -23.47 21.43 13.46
CA PRO A 44 -22.83 22.32 12.48
C PRO A 44 -21.34 22.58 12.71
N TYR A 45 -20.87 22.39 13.95
CA TYR A 45 -19.49 22.65 14.38
C TYR A 45 -18.71 21.36 14.70
N SER A 46 -19.26 20.20 14.33
CA SER A 46 -18.59 18.89 14.50
C SER A 46 -17.27 18.78 13.72
N ILE A 47 -17.09 19.59 12.67
CA ILE A 47 -15.85 19.68 11.90
C ILE A 47 -15.15 21.02 12.23
N PRO A 48 -13.95 21.01 12.82
CA PRO A 48 -13.23 22.24 13.16
C PRO A 48 -12.85 23.07 11.94
N LYS A 49 -12.82 24.41 12.11
CA LYS A 49 -12.35 25.35 11.09
C LYS A 49 -10.94 25.05 10.59
N THR A 50 -10.05 24.59 11.47
CA THR A 50 -8.67 24.21 11.14
C THR A 50 -8.64 23.04 10.14
N THR A 51 -9.51 22.06 10.30
CA THR A 51 -9.68 20.94 9.37
C THR A 51 -10.17 21.41 8.01
N ILE A 52 -11.16 22.30 7.98
CA ILE A 52 -11.69 22.88 6.74
C ILE A 52 -10.61 23.72 6.03
N LYS A 53 -9.81 24.48 6.78
CA LYS A 53 -8.70 25.28 6.23
C LYS A 53 -7.60 24.39 5.66
N SER A 54 -7.25 23.31 6.36
CA SER A 54 -6.32 22.29 5.86
C SER A 54 -6.83 21.60 4.60
N PHE A 55 -8.14 21.28 4.55
CA PHE A 55 -8.78 20.74 3.35
C PHE A 55 -8.66 21.70 2.16
N CYS A 56 -8.99 22.99 2.35
CA CYS A 56 -8.88 23.98 1.28
C CYS A 56 -7.43 24.10 0.76
N ARG A 57 -6.45 24.07 1.67
CA ARG A 57 -5.02 24.12 1.32
C ARG A 57 -4.56 22.89 0.53
N ASN A 58 -5.13 21.73 0.80
CA ASN A 58 -4.73 20.45 0.22
C ASN A 58 -5.73 19.88 -0.79
N ALA A 59 -6.74 20.65 -1.21
CA ALA A 59 -7.87 20.16 -2.01
C ALA A 59 -7.44 19.47 -3.32
N ARG A 60 -6.34 19.92 -3.93
CA ARG A 60 -5.78 19.33 -5.16
C ARG A 60 -5.02 18.02 -4.95
N LYS A 61 -4.73 17.65 -3.70
CA LYS A 61 -3.91 16.49 -3.31
C LYS A 61 -4.73 15.41 -2.59
N LEU A 62 -6.05 15.53 -2.58
CA LEU A 62 -6.91 14.55 -1.91
C LEU A 62 -6.81 13.21 -2.63
N ILE A 63 -6.53 12.17 -1.87
CA ILE A 63 -6.40 10.79 -2.36
C ILE A 63 -7.29 9.90 -1.49
N VAL A 64 -8.00 8.99 -2.15
CA VAL A 64 -8.81 7.97 -1.50
C VAL A 64 -8.20 6.62 -1.86
N CYS A 65 -7.68 5.91 -0.87
CA CYS A 65 -7.15 4.55 -1.05
C CYS A 65 -8.26 3.55 -0.70
N ARG A 66 -8.54 2.60 -1.61
CA ARG A 66 -9.51 1.53 -1.39
C ARG A 66 -8.87 0.21 -1.74
N TYR A 67 -8.64 -0.63 -0.74
CA TYR A 67 -8.00 -1.93 -0.94
C TYR A 67 -9.04 -2.99 -1.27
N ARG A 68 -8.62 -3.99 -2.03
CA ARG A 68 -9.40 -5.22 -2.19
C ARG A 68 -9.39 -5.98 -0.85
N PRO A 69 -10.54 -6.49 -0.38
CA PRO A 69 -10.56 -7.42 0.76
C PRO A 69 -9.73 -8.67 0.46
N ILE A 70 -9.02 -9.18 1.45
CA ILE A 70 -8.20 -10.41 1.28
C ILE A 70 -9.05 -11.61 0.83
N GLU A 71 -10.32 -11.67 1.22
CA GLU A 71 -11.27 -12.70 0.78
C GLU A 71 -11.49 -12.68 -0.73
N GLU A 72 -11.57 -11.51 -1.36
CA GLU A 72 -11.71 -11.39 -2.81
C GLU A 72 -10.41 -11.74 -3.54
N GLU A 73 -9.24 -11.45 -2.93
CA GLU A 73 -7.94 -11.86 -3.47
C GLU A 73 -7.76 -13.38 -3.47
N LEU A 74 -8.24 -14.06 -2.42
CA LEU A 74 -8.09 -15.52 -2.26
C LEU A 74 -9.13 -16.35 -3.00
N ASN A 75 -10.33 -15.80 -3.29
CA ASN A 75 -11.45 -16.54 -3.88
C ASN A 75 -11.59 -16.36 -5.40
N SER A 76 -10.80 -15.48 -6.02
CA SER A 76 -10.89 -15.19 -7.44
C SER A 76 -9.49 -14.99 -8.03
N PRO A 77 -8.83 -16.05 -8.52
CA PRO A 77 -9.35 -17.42 -8.77
C PRO A 77 -9.47 -18.29 -7.51
N VAL A 78 -10.25 -19.38 -7.58
CA VAL A 78 -10.40 -20.35 -6.47
C VAL A 78 -9.10 -21.14 -6.34
N LEU A 79 -8.34 -20.90 -5.26
CA LEU A 79 -7.05 -21.53 -5.03
C LEU A 79 -7.21 -22.87 -4.27
N SER A 80 -7.87 -23.85 -4.90
CA SER A 80 -8.11 -25.18 -4.32
C SER A 80 -6.82 -25.83 -3.79
N GLU A 81 -5.72 -25.69 -4.54
CA GLU A 81 -4.44 -26.30 -4.15
C GLU A 81 -3.77 -25.55 -2.98
N LEU A 82 -3.98 -24.23 -2.82
CA LEU A 82 -3.48 -23.48 -1.66
C LEU A 82 -4.27 -23.84 -0.41
N GLN A 83 -5.59 -23.99 -0.53
CA GLN A 83 -6.42 -24.45 0.59
C GLN A 83 -5.97 -25.82 1.08
N LYS A 84 -5.69 -26.75 0.15
CA LYS A 84 -5.13 -28.07 0.46
C LYS A 84 -3.76 -27.99 1.13
N TYR A 85 -2.89 -27.09 0.69
CA TYR A 85 -1.58 -26.87 1.31
C TYR A 85 -1.68 -26.25 2.72
N LEU A 86 -2.57 -25.26 2.92
CA LEU A 86 -2.82 -24.62 4.20
C LEU A 86 -3.54 -25.55 5.21
N THR A 87 -4.25 -26.57 4.72
CA THR A 87 -4.95 -27.57 5.54
C THR A 87 -4.20 -28.89 5.64
N ASP A 88 -3.01 -28.98 5.05
CA ASP A 88 -2.16 -30.16 5.17
C ASP A 88 -1.82 -30.40 6.65
N LYS A 89 -2.19 -31.58 7.16
CA LYS A 89 -2.17 -31.89 8.58
C LYS A 89 -0.75 -32.01 9.15
N ASP A 90 0.24 -32.16 8.28
CA ASP A 90 1.62 -32.37 8.68
C ASP A 90 2.40 -31.06 8.88
N TYR A 91 1.81 -29.87 8.58
CA TYR A 91 2.42 -28.53 8.76
C TYR A 91 3.90 -28.45 8.34
N ARG A 92 4.28 -29.20 7.31
CA ARG A 92 5.68 -29.35 6.92
C ARG A 92 6.00 -28.42 5.76
N PHE A 93 6.84 -27.42 6.04
CA PHE A 93 7.37 -26.53 5.03
C PHE A 93 8.52 -27.18 4.23
N PRO A 94 8.68 -26.85 2.93
CA PRO A 94 9.74 -27.38 2.11
C PRO A 94 11.12 -26.94 2.62
N GLY A 95 12.09 -27.86 2.60
CA GLY A 95 13.50 -27.54 2.87
C GLY A 95 13.90 -27.50 4.35
N LEU A 96 13.03 -27.93 5.26
CA LEU A 96 13.32 -27.97 6.69
C LEU A 96 14.35 -29.06 7.05
N HIS A 97 14.32 -30.20 6.36
CA HIS A 97 15.23 -31.32 6.58
C HIS A 97 16.07 -31.58 5.33
N VAL A 98 17.40 -31.61 5.50
CA VAL A 98 18.37 -31.77 4.41
C VAL A 98 18.20 -33.11 3.67
N GLY A 99 17.76 -34.17 4.35
CA GLY A 99 17.62 -35.51 3.77
C GLY A 99 16.40 -35.69 2.86
N GLU A 100 15.48 -34.72 2.83
CA GLU A 100 14.18 -34.84 2.15
C GLU A 100 14.01 -33.76 1.05
N MET A 101 15.10 -33.11 0.65
CA MET A 101 15.07 -31.93 -0.22
C MET A 101 14.53 -32.24 -1.62
N ASP A 102 14.93 -33.37 -2.22
CA ASP A 102 14.44 -33.77 -3.56
C ASP A 102 12.93 -34.06 -3.58
N GLU A 103 12.41 -34.61 -2.47
CA GLU A 103 10.97 -34.82 -2.29
C GLU A 103 10.23 -33.49 -2.13
N ASP A 104 10.78 -32.57 -1.33
CA ASP A 104 10.20 -31.24 -1.12
C ASP A 104 10.19 -30.41 -2.41
N ILE A 105 11.25 -30.48 -3.23
CA ILE A 105 11.32 -29.83 -4.55
C ILE A 105 10.21 -30.37 -5.46
N SER A 106 10.08 -31.69 -5.55
CA SER A 106 9.07 -32.34 -6.40
C SER A 106 7.64 -32.00 -5.97
N ARG A 107 7.39 -31.97 -4.66
CA ARG A 107 6.09 -31.61 -4.09
C ARG A 107 5.77 -30.13 -4.32
N LEU A 108 6.71 -29.23 -4.03
CA LEU A 108 6.53 -27.80 -4.23
C LEU A 108 6.27 -27.46 -5.71
N LYS A 109 7.00 -28.10 -6.63
CA LYS A 109 6.77 -27.97 -8.07
C LYS A 109 5.35 -28.35 -8.48
N THR A 110 4.86 -29.49 -7.99
CA THR A 110 3.51 -29.98 -8.31
C THR A 110 2.45 -28.99 -7.85
N ILE A 111 2.58 -28.47 -6.62
CA ILE A 111 1.67 -27.49 -6.05
C ILE A 111 1.72 -26.18 -6.84
N ALA A 112 2.93 -25.66 -7.11
CA ALA A 112 3.10 -24.39 -7.80
C ALA A 112 2.54 -24.43 -9.23
N VAL A 113 2.75 -25.52 -9.97
CA VAL A 113 2.17 -25.73 -11.30
C VAL A 113 0.65 -25.86 -11.23
N GLY A 114 0.12 -26.60 -10.25
CA GLY A 114 -1.33 -26.70 -10.01
C GLY A 114 -1.96 -25.33 -9.75
N LEU A 115 -1.34 -24.52 -8.90
CA LEU A 115 -1.78 -23.15 -8.60
C LEU A 115 -1.75 -22.25 -9.84
N LEU A 116 -0.68 -22.31 -10.64
CA LEU A 116 -0.63 -21.57 -11.90
C LEU A 116 -1.74 -22.01 -12.87
N GLY A 117 -2.11 -23.30 -12.85
CA GLY A 117 -3.24 -23.86 -13.57
C GLY A 117 -4.58 -23.26 -13.13
N ASP A 118 -4.86 -23.31 -11.83
CA ASP A 118 -6.06 -22.75 -11.20
C ASP A 118 -6.17 -21.23 -11.46
N LEU A 119 -5.02 -20.54 -11.51
CA LEU A 119 -4.93 -19.12 -11.79
C LEU A 119 -5.10 -18.74 -13.27
N GLY A 120 -5.15 -19.72 -14.19
CA GLY A 120 -5.15 -19.47 -15.64
C GLY A 120 -3.81 -18.96 -16.17
N CYS A 121 -2.73 -19.08 -15.39
CA CYS A 121 -1.38 -18.60 -15.66
C CYS A 121 -0.51 -19.65 -16.37
N ASN A 122 -1.10 -20.53 -17.19
CA ASN A 122 -0.45 -21.66 -17.86
C ASN A 122 0.72 -21.29 -18.79
N GLY A 123 0.84 -20.02 -19.19
CA GLY A 123 1.94 -19.50 -20.02
C GLY A 123 3.13 -18.94 -19.21
N SER A 124 3.07 -18.97 -17.88
CA SER A 124 4.12 -18.43 -17.01
C SER A 124 5.23 -19.45 -16.82
N ALA A 125 6.47 -19.09 -17.15
CA ALA A 125 7.61 -19.96 -16.92
C ALA A 125 7.99 -19.93 -15.43
N LEU A 126 7.59 -20.95 -14.67
CA LEU A 126 8.17 -21.24 -13.36
C LEU A 126 9.49 -21.97 -13.59
N THR A 127 10.62 -21.34 -13.23
CA THR A 127 11.94 -21.96 -13.40
C THR A 127 12.22 -22.91 -12.25
N GLU A 128 12.91 -24.02 -12.53
CA GLU A 128 13.37 -24.96 -11.49
C GLU A 128 14.25 -24.26 -10.46
N ASP A 129 15.03 -23.26 -10.88
CA ASP A 129 15.89 -22.47 -9.99
C ASP A 129 15.09 -21.79 -8.87
N LEU A 130 13.90 -21.27 -9.16
CA LEU A 130 13.04 -20.66 -8.14
C LEU A 130 12.49 -21.68 -7.15
N ILE A 131 12.12 -22.88 -7.62
CA ILE A 131 11.64 -23.96 -6.76
C ILE A 131 12.77 -24.43 -5.84
N ASN A 132 13.95 -24.66 -6.41
CA ASN A 132 15.14 -25.06 -5.67
C ASN A 132 15.52 -24.00 -4.62
N GLU A 133 15.45 -22.72 -4.98
CA GLU A 133 15.76 -21.62 -4.07
C GLU A 133 14.75 -21.51 -2.92
N MET A 134 13.46 -21.74 -3.18
CA MET A 134 12.42 -21.78 -2.14
C MET A 134 12.65 -22.92 -1.15
N CYS A 135 13.06 -24.10 -1.62
CA CYS A 135 13.47 -25.21 -0.74
C CYS A 135 14.78 -24.87 0.00
N ARG A 136 15.78 -24.29 -0.67
CA ARG A 136 17.05 -23.89 -0.05
C ARG A 136 16.86 -22.88 1.08
N PHE A 137 15.87 -22.00 0.94
CA PHE A 137 15.54 -21.02 1.97
C PHE A 137 15.09 -21.67 3.28
N GLY A 138 14.40 -22.82 3.22
CA GLY A 138 14.06 -23.63 4.40
C GLY A 138 13.31 -22.86 5.49
N VAL A 139 12.48 -21.88 5.11
CA VAL A 139 11.73 -21.00 6.03
C VAL A 139 12.62 -20.13 6.94
N ALA A 140 13.87 -19.87 6.53
CA ALA A 140 14.79 -19.09 7.36
C ALA A 140 14.41 -17.59 7.42
N GLU A 141 14.25 -17.03 8.61
CA GLU A 141 14.05 -15.58 8.75
C GLU A 141 15.39 -14.84 8.85
N LEU A 142 15.90 -14.35 7.70
CA LEU A 142 17.15 -13.60 7.68
C LEU A 142 16.98 -12.22 8.33
N HIS A 143 17.78 -11.94 9.36
CA HIS A 143 17.71 -10.68 10.13
C HIS A 143 17.74 -9.42 9.26
N ALA A 144 18.60 -9.37 8.25
CA ALA A 144 18.72 -8.21 7.37
C ALA A 144 17.44 -7.98 6.53
N VAL A 145 16.82 -9.05 6.04
CA VAL A 145 15.56 -8.98 5.27
C VAL A 145 14.41 -8.59 6.20
N ALA A 146 14.33 -9.21 7.37
CA ALA A 146 13.32 -8.87 8.39
C ALA A 146 13.42 -7.40 8.83
N ALA A 147 14.63 -6.90 9.08
CA ALA A 147 14.86 -5.49 9.44
C ALA A 147 14.42 -4.53 8.32
N PHE A 148 14.72 -4.86 7.06
CA PHE A 148 14.28 -4.07 5.91
C PHE A 148 12.76 -4.02 5.80
N ILE A 149 12.10 -5.17 5.82
CA ILE A 149 10.63 -5.27 5.77
C ILE A 149 9.99 -4.57 6.97
N GLY A 150 10.58 -4.71 8.17
CA GLY A 150 10.14 -4.02 9.37
C GLY A 150 10.17 -2.49 9.24
N GLY A 151 11.19 -1.94 8.58
CA GLY A 151 11.26 -0.51 8.26
C GLY A 151 10.15 -0.06 7.30
N VAL A 152 9.92 -0.81 6.22
CA VAL A 152 8.85 -0.53 5.25
C VAL A 152 7.47 -0.60 5.93
N ALA A 153 7.18 -1.69 6.63
CA ALA A 153 5.92 -1.91 7.31
C ALA A 153 5.64 -0.85 8.38
N SER A 154 6.64 -0.51 9.20
CA SER A 154 6.51 0.54 10.23
C SER A 154 6.15 1.89 9.62
N GLN A 155 6.77 2.23 8.48
CA GLN A 155 6.46 3.47 7.80
C GLN A 155 5.03 3.46 7.26
N GLU A 156 4.56 2.37 6.63
CA GLU A 156 3.16 2.26 6.17
C GLU A 156 2.16 2.40 7.33
N VAL A 157 2.45 1.82 8.50
CA VAL A 157 1.64 1.99 9.72
C VAL A 157 1.60 3.46 10.15
N ILE A 158 2.74 4.18 10.15
CA ILE A 158 2.78 5.62 10.44
C ILE A 158 1.90 6.41 9.46
N LYS A 159 1.93 6.07 8.17
CA LYS A 159 1.07 6.74 7.17
C LYS A 159 -0.41 6.56 7.48
N LEU A 160 -0.83 5.35 7.86
CA LEU A 160 -2.22 5.04 8.23
C LEU A 160 -2.67 5.79 9.50
N ILE A 161 -1.82 5.81 10.53
CA ILE A 161 -2.14 6.48 11.80
C ILE A 161 -2.23 7.99 11.60
N THR A 162 -1.24 8.58 10.93
CA THR A 162 -1.14 10.04 10.78
C THR A 162 -2.07 10.59 9.71
N LYS A 163 -2.43 9.79 8.70
CA LYS A 163 -3.22 10.20 7.52
C LYS A 163 -2.57 11.36 6.75
N GLN A 164 -1.23 11.50 6.84
CA GLN A 164 -0.49 12.61 6.24
C GLN A 164 0.15 12.25 4.88
N PHE A 165 0.31 10.96 4.61
CA PHE A 165 0.97 10.44 3.41
C PHE A 165 0.11 9.34 2.78
N VAL A 166 0.45 9.02 1.53
CA VAL A 166 -0.26 8.00 0.74
C VAL A 166 0.37 6.64 1.03
N PRO A 167 -0.38 5.69 1.60
CA PRO A 167 0.10 4.33 1.74
C PRO A 167 0.22 3.64 0.38
N MET A 168 1.05 2.60 0.30
CA MET A 168 1.21 1.80 -0.91
C MET A 168 -0.10 1.08 -1.26
N TYR A 169 -0.44 1.03 -2.55
CA TYR A 169 -1.64 0.36 -3.05
C TYR A 169 -1.34 -1.07 -3.49
N GLY A 170 -1.90 -2.06 -2.80
CA GLY A 170 -1.72 -3.48 -3.12
C GLY A 170 -0.59 -4.14 -2.32
N THR A 171 0.06 -5.15 -2.91
CA THR A 171 1.02 -6.01 -2.24
C THR A 171 2.45 -5.64 -2.62
N PHE A 172 3.26 -5.30 -1.61
CA PHE A 172 4.67 -4.99 -1.77
C PHE A 172 5.50 -6.27 -1.66
N ILE A 173 6.28 -6.57 -2.69
CA ILE A 173 7.19 -7.73 -2.75
C ILE A 173 8.62 -7.22 -2.81
N PHE A 174 9.50 -7.80 -2.01
CA PHE A 174 10.94 -7.52 -2.01
C PHE A 174 11.72 -8.81 -2.21
N ASN A 175 12.66 -8.79 -3.16
CA ASN A 175 13.61 -9.85 -3.38
C ASN A 175 14.97 -9.45 -2.80
N GLY A 176 15.37 -10.14 -1.72
CA GLY A 176 16.65 -9.91 -1.06
C GLY A 176 17.87 -10.37 -1.86
N ILE A 177 17.70 -11.20 -2.89
CA ILE A 177 18.80 -11.75 -3.71
C ILE A 177 19.29 -10.72 -4.73
N ASP A 178 18.37 -10.04 -5.42
CA ASP A 178 18.71 -9.05 -6.45
C ASP A 178 18.45 -7.60 -6.01
N HIS A 179 18.06 -7.39 -4.75
CA HIS A 179 17.73 -6.11 -4.14
C HIS A 179 16.66 -5.31 -4.89
N LYS A 180 15.69 -5.98 -5.50
CA LYS A 180 14.55 -5.34 -6.17
C LYS A 180 13.28 -5.45 -5.36
N SER A 181 12.38 -4.50 -5.61
CA SER A 181 11.03 -4.52 -5.05
C SER A 181 10.00 -4.13 -6.09
N GLN A 182 8.78 -4.64 -5.94
CA GLN A 182 7.65 -4.32 -6.80
C GLN A 182 6.38 -4.16 -5.96
N LEU A 183 5.48 -3.29 -6.43
CA LEU A 183 4.14 -3.15 -5.90
C LEU A 183 3.14 -3.75 -6.90
N LEU A 184 2.35 -4.72 -6.47
CA LEU A 184 1.35 -5.41 -7.28
C LEU A 184 -0.05 -5.00 -6.87
N ALA A 185 -0.85 -4.56 -7.84
CA ALA A 185 -2.28 -4.40 -7.66
C ALA A 185 -2.95 -5.75 -7.95
N LEU A 186 -3.21 -6.52 -6.90
CA LEU A 186 -3.83 -7.84 -6.98
C LEU A 186 -5.35 -7.74 -7.10
#